data_AF-A0A8X6Y0N1-F1
#
_entry.id   AF-A0A8X6Y0N1-F1
#
_cell.length_a   1.000
_cell.length_b   1.000
_cell.length_c   1.000
_cell.angle_alpha   90.00
_cell.angle_beta   90.00
_cell.angle_gamma   90.00
#
_symmetry.space_group_name_H-M   'P 1'
#
loop_
_entity.id
_entity.type
_entity.pdbx_description
1 polymer ?
#
loop_
_entity_poly.entity_id
_entity_poly.type
_entity_poly.pdbx_seq_one_letter_code
_entity_poly.pdbx_strand_id
1 'polypeptide(L)'
;MKIKAIKDFPPPTTKTQVRSFLAIVGYYAHYIPNYSEIASPLTDALKGKIKRESISWDERCEKALAELKGKLVSKPILFAPDFSKDFILQTDASDIGLE
;
A
#
# COMPACT_ATOMS: atom_id res chain seq x y z
N MET A 1 10.50 11.65 1.82
CA MET A 1 11.02 10.75 0.76
C MET A 1 10.17 9.51 0.47
N LYS A 2 9.10 9.19 1.22
CA LYS A 2 8.26 7.99 0.96
C LYS A 2 7.04 8.23 0.03
N ILE A 3 6.40 9.40 0.11
CA ILE A 3 5.18 9.72 -0.69
C ILE A 3 5.50 9.94 -2.18
N LYS A 4 6.65 10.53 -2.53
CA LYS A 4 7.05 10.74 -3.94
C LYS A 4 7.14 9.41 -4.72
N ALA A 5 7.71 8.38 -4.12
CA ALA A 5 7.80 7.05 -4.74
C ALA A 5 6.43 6.41 -5.01
N ILE A 6 5.42 6.70 -4.18
CA ILE A 6 4.04 6.23 -4.38
C ILE A 6 3.36 7.05 -5.49
N LYS A 7 3.59 8.36 -5.51
CA LYS A 7 3.06 9.26 -6.55
C LYS A 7 3.56 8.88 -7.93
N ASP A 8 4.87 8.65 -8.05
CA ASP A 8 5.55 8.31 -9.30
C ASP A 8 5.55 6.79 -9.58
N PHE A 9 4.79 6.00 -8.80
CA PHE A 9 4.75 4.56 -8.97
C PHE A 9 4.16 4.23 -10.35
N PRO A 10 4.88 3.49 -11.22
CA PRO A 10 4.38 3.17 -12.55
C PRO A 10 3.13 2.28 -12.46
N PRO A 11 2.26 2.29 -13.49
CA PRO A 11 1.11 1.38 -13.54
C PRO A 11 1.63 -0.06 -13.47
N PRO A 12 1.19 -0.86 -12.47
CA PRO A 12 1.72 -2.18 -12.26
C PRO A 12 1.27 -3.11 -13.39
N THR A 13 2.20 -3.83 -14.00
CA THR A 13 1.94 -4.79 -15.07
C THR A 13 1.95 -6.24 -14.58
N THR A 14 2.39 -6.46 -13.34
CA THR A 14 2.57 -7.81 -12.75
C THR A 14 2.00 -7.88 -11.34
N LYS A 15 1.57 -9.10 -10.92
CA LYS A 15 1.11 -9.37 -9.55
C LYS A 15 2.15 -8.98 -8.49
N THR A 16 3.44 -9.11 -8.81
CA THR A 16 4.52 -8.71 -7.90
C THR A 16 4.49 -7.21 -7.63
N GLN A 17 4.34 -6.38 -8.69
CA GLN A 17 4.28 -4.92 -8.54
C GLN A 17 3.02 -4.48 -7.78
N VAL A 18 1.86 -5.09 -8.06
CA VAL A 18 0.61 -4.83 -7.31
C VAL A 18 0.79 -5.17 -5.83
N ARG A 19 1.41 -6.32 -5.51
CA ARG A 19 1.68 -6.73 -4.12
C ARG A 19 2.65 -5.77 -3.43
N SER A 20 3.72 -5.35 -4.09
CA SER A 20 4.66 -4.37 -3.55
C SER A 20 3.98 -3.03 -3.28
N PHE A 21 3.12 -2.57 -4.18
CA PHE A 21 2.33 -1.35 -3.97
C PHE A 21 1.39 -1.50 -2.77
N LEU A 22 0.60 -2.58 -2.70
CA LEU A 22 -0.31 -2.83 -1.57
C LEU A 22 0.43 -3.01 -0.24
N ALA A 23 1.66 -3.54 -0.23
CA ALA A 23 2.47 -3.61 0.99
C ALA A 23 2.84 -2.20 1.50
N ILE A 24 3.24 -1.30 0.60
CA ILE A 24 3.59 0.09 0.95
C ILE A 24 2.34 0.85 1.40
N VAL A 25 1.24 0.75 0.64
CA VAL A 25 0.00 1.45 0.99
C VAL A 25 -0.66 0.86 2.24
N GLY A 26 -0.52 -0.46 2.44
CA GLY A 26 -0.99 -1.17 3.62
C GLY A 26 -0.39 -0.64 4.92
N TYR A 27 0.86 -0.20 4.90
CA TYR A 27 1.49 0.49 6.04
C TYR A 27 0.74 1.79 6.42
N TYR A 28 0.12 2.46 5.45
CA TYR A 28 -0.65 3.69 5.65
C TYR A 28 -2.17 3.46 5.69
N ALA A 29 -2.63 2.21 5.64
CA ALA A 29 -4.05 1.85 5.55
C ALA A 29 -4.89 2.46 6.69
N HIS A 30 -4.32 2.52 7.91
CA HIS A 30 -4.99 3.13 9.07
C HIS A 30 -5.39 4.60 8.85
N TYR A 31 -4.66 5.31 7.99
CA TYR A 31 -4.92 6.72 7.69
C TYR A 31 -5.84 6.92 6.49
N ILE A 32 -6.17 5.87 5.75
CA ILE A 32 -7.01 5.94 4.56
C ILE A 32 -8.41 5.42 4.94
N PRO A 33 -9.42 6.30 5.01
CA PRO A 33 -10.79 5.85 5.25
C PRO A 33 -11.23 4.93 4.11
N ASN A 34 -11.95 3.86 4.44
CA ASN A 34 -12.42 2.84 3.50
C ASN A 34 -11.31 2.17 2.68
N TYR A 35 -10.08 2.08 3.24
CA TYR A 35 -8.95 1.44 2.56
C TYR A 35 -9.30 0.07 1.98
N SER A 36 -9.95 -0.80 2.77
CA SER A 36 -10.29 -2.16 2.36
C SER A 36 -11.24 -2.20 1.15
N GLU A 37 -12.18 -1.24 1.06
CA GLU A 37 -13.10 -1.14 -0.07
C GLU A 37 -12.35 -0.68 -1.34
N ILE A 38 -11.49 0.33 -1.21
CA ILE A 38 -10.70 0.86 -2.33
C ILE A 38 -9.66 -0.17 -2.79
N ALA A 39 -9.02 -0.90 -1.87
CA ALA A 39 -8.01 -1.91 -2.17
C ALA A 39 -8.60 -3.28 -2.59
N SER A 40 -9.91 -3.48 -2.43
CA SER A 40 -10.60 -4.72 -2.81
C SER A 40 -10.33 -5.14 -4.27
N PRO A 41 -10.54 -4.28 -5.30
CA PRO A 41 -10.26 -4.65 -6.69
C PRO A 41 -8.78 -5.00 -6.94
N LEU A 42 -7.85 -4.33 -6.26
CA LEU A 42 -6.41 -4.64 -6.36
C LEU A 42 -6.07 -6.00 -5.72
N THR A 43 -6.75 -6.34 -4.63
CA THR A 43 -6.59 -7.63 -3.94
C THR A 43 -7.22 -8.75 -4.77
N ASP A 44 -8.32 -8.47 -5.45
CA ASP A 44 -8.95 -9.39 -6.40
C ASP A 44 -8.07 -9.64 -7.63
N ALA A 45 -7.40 -8.61 -8.16
CA ALA A 45 -6.41 -8.75 -9.23
C ALA A 45 -5.19 -9.61 -8.83
N LEU A 46 -4.94 -9.78 -7.52
CA LEU A 46 -3.93 -10.69 -6.99
C LEU A 46 -4.41 -12.13 -6.81
N LYS A 47 -5.73 -12.40 -6.92
CA LYS A 47 -6.26 -13.76 -6.82
C LYS A 47 -5.75 -14.60 -7.99
N GLY A 48 -5.23 -15.79 -7.68
CA GLY A 48 -4.63 -16.71 -8.64
C GLY A 48 -3.27 -17.25 -8.15
N LYS A 49 -3.04 -18.55 -8.32
CA LYS A 49 -1.89 -19.26 -7.72
C LYS A 49 -0.54 -18.87 -8.33
N ILE A 50 -0.51 -18.39 -9.58
CA ILE A 50 0.73 -18.11 -10.31
C ILE A 50 1.11 -16.64 -10.16
N LYS A 51 2.29 -16.38 -9.57
CA LYS A 51 2.85 -15.04 -9.34
C LYS A 51 3.25 -14.29 -10.63
N ARG A 52 3.47 -15.01 -11.73
CA ARG A 52 3.95 -14.48 -13.03
C ARG A 52 2.86 -14.34 -14.10
N GLU A 53 1.63 -14.74 -13.84
CA GLU A 53 0.53 -14.52 -14.79
C GLU A 53 0.27 -13.02 -14.99
N SER A 54 -0.11 -12.66 -16.22
CA SER A 54 -0.71 -11.37 -16.53
C SER A 54 -1.89 -11.12 -15.59
N ILE A 55 -1.87 -9.98 -14.91
CA ILE A 55 -2.99 -9.54 -14.07
C ILE A 55 -4.18 -9.18 -14.97
N SER A 56 -5.39 -9.55 -14.54
CA SER A 56 -6.61 -8.97 -15.12
C SER A 56 -6.72 -7.54 -14.59
N TRP A 57 -6.11 -6.60 -15.31
CA TRP A 57 -6.10 -5.19 -14.92
C TRP A 57 -7.28 -4.47 -15.56
N ASP A 58 -8.36 -4.36 -14.79
CA ASP A 58 -9.57 -3.66 -15.22
C ASP A 58 -9.54 -2.18 -14.83
N GLU A 59 -10.44 -1.39 -15.41
CA GLU A 59 -10.62 0.04 -15.08
C GLU A 59 -10.89 0.27 -13.59
N ARG A 60 -11.49 -0.72 -12.90
CA ARG A 60 -11.70 -0.70 -11.44
C ARG A 60 -10.38 -0.71 -10.66
N CYS A 61 -9.38 -1.45 -11.15
CA CYS A 61 -8.04 -1.49 -10.56
C CYS A 61 -7.31 -0.17 -10.76
N GLU A 62 -7.41 0.41 -11.96
CA GLU A 62 -6.85 1.72 -12.28
C GLU A 62 -7.43 2.82 -11.37
N LYS A 63 -8.77 2.84 -11.24
CA LYS A 63 -9.48 3.80 -10.36
C LYS A 63 -9.06 3.64 -8.90
N ALA A 64 -9.02 2.41 -8.40
CA ALA A 64 -8.58 2.13 -7.03
C ALA A 64 -7.13 2.59 -6.78
N LEU A 65 -6.22 2.34 -7.72
CA LEU A 65 -4.82 2.75 -7.60
C LEU A 65 -4.68 4.28 -7.62
N ALA A 66 -5.40 4.95 -8.52
CA ALA A 66 -5.43 6.42 -8.59
C ALA A 66 -6.02 7.03 -7.31
N GLU A 67 -7.09 6.44 -6.78
CA GLU A 67 -7.73 6.90 -5.54
C GLU A 67 -6.79 6.73 -4.34
N LEU A 68 -6.13 5.57 -4.18
CA LEU A 68 -5.14 5.36 -3.12
C LEU A 68 -3.98 6.36 -3.21
N LYS A 69 -3.44 6.58 -4.41
CA LYS A 69 -2.42 7.62 -4.64
C LYS A 69 -2.94 9.00 -4.25
N GLY A 70 -4.16 9.34 -4.65
CA GLY A 70 -4.82 10.61 -4.33
C GLY A 70 -4.93 10.81 -2.82
N LYS A 71 -5.47 9.83 -2.09
CA LYS A 71 -5.65 9.89 -0.63
C LYS A 71 -4.31 9.97 0.11
N LEU A 72 -3.27 9.30 -0.37
CA LEU A 72 -1.91 9.33 0.20
C LEU A 72 -1.20 10.68 -0.02
N VAL A 73 -1.49 11.36 -1.13
CA VAL A 73 -0.91 12.67 -1.48
C VAL A 73 -1.71 13.82 -0.87
N SER A 74 -3.04 13.73 -0.85
CA SER A 74 -3.93 14.78 -0.37
C SER A 74 -3.94 14.89 1.15
N LYS A 75 -3.80 13.76 1.84
CA LYS A 75 -3.77 13.72 3.29
C LYS A 75 -2.31 13.91 3.69
N PRO A 76 -1.95 14.91 4.52
CA PRO A 76 -0.62 15.01 5.11
C PRO A 76 -0.50 13.90 6.16
N ILE A 77 -0.40 12.64 5.70
CA ILE A 77 -0.24 11.46 6.56
C ILE A 77 1.17 11.50 7.20
N LEU A 78 2.07 12.24 6.57
CA LEU A 78 3.21 12.85 7.24
C LEU A 78 2.78 14.23 7.79
N PHE A 79 2.27 14.27 9.02
CA PHE A 79 2.96 15.20 9.91
C PHE A 79 4.39 14.68 9.98
N ALA A 80 5.37 15.50 9.62
CA ALA A 80 6.74 15.21 9.99
C ALA A 80 6.75 14.84 11.49
N PRO A 81 7.56 13.86 11.93
CA PRO A 81 7.68 13.56 13.35
C PRO A 81 7.88 14.88 14.10
N ASP A 82 6.88 15.26 14.89
CA ASP A 82 6.97 16.42 15.75
C ASP A 82 7.90 16.00 16.88
N PHE A 83 9.17 16.38 16.80
CA PHE A 83 10.20 16.01 17.77
C PHE A 83 9.93 16.55 19.19
N SER A 84 8.84 17.31 19.39
CA SER A 84 8.33 17.69 20.70
C SER A 84 7.39 16.66 21.35
N LYS A 85 7.07 15.56 20.65
CA LYS A 85 6.18 14.49 21.15
C LYS A 85 6.92 13.15 21.25
N ASP A 86 6.59 12.37 22.27
CA ASP A 86 7.14 11.03 22.45
C ASP A 86 6.69 10.09 21.32
N PHE A 87 7.65 9.39 20.72
CA PHE A 87 7.38 8.38 19.69
C PHE A 87 7.17 7.02 20.33
N ILE A 88 5.99 6.43 20.13
CA ILE A 88 5.75 5.02 20.48
C ILE A 88 6.22 4.17 19.30
N LEU A 89 7.41 3.59 19.44
CA LEU A 89 7.92 2.59 18.50
C LEU A 89 7.28 1.24 18.83
N GLN A 90 6.23 0.86 18.11
CA GLN A 90 5.74 -0.52 18.13
C GLN A 90 6.64 -1.39 17.25
N THR A 91 7.61 -2.04 17.87
CA THR A 91 8.31 -3.21 17.33
C THR A 91 7.51 -4.46 17.68
N ASP A 92 6.94 -5.13 16.68
CA ASP A 92 6.50 -6.52 16.82
C ASP A 92 7.76 -7.40 16.68
N ALA A 93 8.22 -7.97 17.80
CA ALA A 93 9.23 -9.00 17.81
C ALA A 93 8.49 -10.34 17.89
N SER A 94 8.45 -11.10 16.80
CA SER A 94 8.01 -12.49 16.86
C SER A 94 9.10 -13.32 17.53
N ASP A 95 8.80 -13.83 18.72
CA ASP A 95 9.64 -14.75 19.49
C ASP A 95 9.63 -16.15 18.86
N ILE A 96 10.38 -16.32 17.77
CA ILE A 96 10.82 -17.65 17.36
C ILE A 96 12.31 -17.58 17.12
N GLY A 97 13.06 -17.78 18.20
CA GLY A 97 14.46 -18.15 18.11
C GLY A 97 14.61 -19.43 17.29
N LEU A 98 15.59 -19.42 16.39
CA LEU A 98 16.12 -20.63 15.77
C LEU A 98 17.60 -20.68 16.16
N GLU A 99 17.94 -21.78 16.81
CA GLU A 99 19.19 -22.08 17.51
C GLU A 99 20.48 -21.82 16.72
#